data_AF-A0A376VGH5-F1
#
_entry.id   AF-A0A376VGH5-F1
#
_cell.length_a   1.000
_cell.length_b   1.000
_cell.length_c   1.000
_cell.angle_alpha   90.00
_cell.angle_beta   90.00
_cell.angle_gamma   90.00
#
_symmetry.space_group_name_H-M   'P 1'
#
loop_
_entity.id
_entity.type
_entity.pdbx_description
1 polymer ?
#
loop_
_entity_poly.entity_id
_entity_poly.type
_entity_poly.pdbx_seq_one_letter_code
_entity_poly.pdbx_strand_id
1 'polypeptide(L)' 'MKQSHFFAHLSRLKLINRWPLMRNVRTENVSEHSLQVAMVAHALAAYQKSEIWR' A
#
# COMPACT_ATOMS: atom_id res chain seq x y z
N MET A 1 -25.29 17.26 0.92
CA MET A 1 -24.10 16.70 0.24
C MET A 1 -24.48 15.35 -0.36
N LYS A 2 -24.12 15.06 -1.61
CA LYS A 2 -24.29 13.70 -2.16
C LYS A 2 -23.36 12.75 -1.38
N GLN A 3 -23.90 11.65 -0.85
CA GLN A 3 -23.08 10.61 -0.23
C GLN A 3 -22.27 9.92 -1.33
N SER A 4 -20.95 9.82 -1.14
CA SER A 4 -20.05 9.11 -2.05
C SER A 4 -19.67 7.77 -1.45
N HIS A 5 -19.71 6.71 -2.26
CA HIS A 5 -19.29 5.36 -1.87
C HIS A 5 -17.77 5.15 -2.00
N PHE A 6 -16.99 6.19 -2.31
CA PHE A 6 -15.55 6.08 -2.53
C PHE A 6 -14.81 5.40 -1.36
N PHE A 7 -14.99 5.89 -0.13
CA PHE A 7 -14.35 5.28 1.05
C PHE A 7 -14.90 3.89 1.37
N ALA A 8 -16.16 3.61 1.04
CA ALA A 8 -16.72 2.28 1.19
C ALA A 8 -15.97 1.28 0.28
N HIS A 9 -15.71 1.64 -0.98
CA HIS A 9 -14.90 0.82 -1.87
C HIS A 9 -13.43 0.74 -1.43
N LEU A 10 -12.83 1.84 -0.97
CA LEU A 10 -11.45 1.84 -0.49
C LEU A 10 -11.26 0.91 0.71
N SER A 11 -12.24 0.86 1.62
CA SER A 11 -12.21 -0.04 2.79
C SER A 11 -12.14 -1.53 2.42
N ARG A 12 -12.45 -1.90 1.17
CA ARG A 12 -12.43 -3.27 0.66
C ARG A 12 -11.04 -3.73 0.23
N LEU A 13 -10.04 -2.86 0.15
CA LEU A 13 -8.67 -3.25 -0.21
C LEU A 13 -8.10 -4.31 0.75
N LYS A 14 -8.52 -4.29 2.02
CA LYS A 14 -8.14 -5.30 3.02
C LYS A 14 -8.68 -6.71 2.73
N LEU A 15 -9.66 -6.83 1.84
CA LEU A 15 -10.29 -8.11 1.48
C LEU A 15 -9.62 -8.76 0.25
N ILE A 16 -8.79 -8.02 -0.47
CA ILE A 16 -8.12 -8.52 -1.67
C ILE A 16 -6.78 -9.09 -1.25
N ASN A 17 -6.66 -10.42 -1.25
CA ASN A 17 -5.42 -11.12 -0.91
C ASN A 17 -4.48 -11.19 -2.12
N ARG A 18 -3.18 -11.12 -1.85
CA ARG A 18 -2.10 -11.27 -2.83
C ARG A 18 -1.53 -12.69 -2.77
N TRP A 19 -0.77 -13.04 -3.81
CA TRP A 19 -0.12 -14.36 -3.95
C TRP A 19 -1.08 -15.56 -3.89
N PRO A 20 -2.21 -15.55 -4.63
CA PRO A 20 -3.25 -16.57 -4.48
C PRO A 20 -2.85 -17.96 -4.99
N LEU A 21 -1.79 -18.04 -5.81
CA LEU A 21 -1.33 -19.30 -6.42
C LEU A 21 -0.30 -20.03 -5.56
N MET A 22 0.19 -19.42 -4.49
CA MET A 22 1.28 -19.95 -3.66
C MET A 22 0.81 -20.19 -2.22
N ARG A 23 1.43 -21.15 -1.53
CA ARG A 23 1.24 -21.32 -0.08
C ARG A 23 1.97 -20.19 0.65
N ASN A 24 1.21 -19.31 1.29
CA ASN A 24 1.75 -18.22 2.12
C ASN A 24 1.83 -18.65 3.59
N VAL A 25 2.96 -18.35 4.26
CA VAL A 25 3.07 -18.50 5.73
C VAL A 25 2.17 -17.48 6.44
N ARG A 26 2.13 -16.25 5.91
CA ARG A 26 1.18 -15.21 6.29
C ARG A 26 0.60 -14.62 5.00
N THR A 27 -0.73 -14.64 4.88
CA THR A 27 -1.41 -14.03 3.74
C THR A 27 -1.27 -12.50 3.82
N GLU A 28 -0.81 -11.90 2.73
CA GLU A 28 -0.72 -10.45 2.54
C GLU A 28 -1.94 -9.95 1.77
N ASN A 29 -2.56 -8.85 2.21
CA ASN A 29 -3.62 -8.17 1.44
C ASN A 29 -3.12 -6.89 0.75
N VAL A 30 -3.90 -6.39 -0.22
CA VAL A 30 -3.53 -5.19 -1.00
C VAL A 30 -3.41 -3.95 -0.11
N SER A 31 -4.23 -3.80 0.93
CA SER A 31 -4.12 -2.65 1.85
C SER A 31 -2.79 -2.63 2.61
N GLU A 32 -2.33 -3.79 3.10
CA GLU A 32 -1.02 -3.92 3.75
C GLU A 32 0.12 -3.61 2.79
N HIS A 33 0.07 -4.21 1.59
CA HIS A 33 1.07 -4.02 0.55
C HIS A 33 1.19 -2.56 0.12
N SER A 34 0.06 -1.91 -0.15
CA SER A 34 0.04 -0.50 -0.58
C SER A 34 0.65 0.43 0.47
N LEU A 35 0.42 0.17 1.77
CA LEU A 35 1.03 0.94 2.85
C LEU A 35 2.56 0.76 2.87
N GLN A 36 3.03 -0.48 2.78
CA GLN A 36 4.47 -0.77 2.76
C GLN A 36 5.16 -0.12 1.56
N VAL A 37 4.57 -0.22 0.36
CA VAL A 37 5.10 0.42 -0.85
C VAL A 37 5.17 1.93 -0.69
N ALA A 38 4.12 2.57 -0.14
CA ALA A 38 4.12 4.01 0.09
C ALA A 38 5.23 4.44 1.06
N MET A 39 5.44 3.71 2.15
CA MET A 39 6.52 3.98 3.11
C MET A 39 7.90 3.83 2.48
N VAL A 40 8.14 2.74 1.73
CA VAL A 40 9.42 2.49 1.05
C VAL A 40 9.68 3.55 -0.02
N ALA A 41 8.69 3.88 -0.85
CA ALA A 41 8.81 4.91 -1.88
C ALA A 41 9.12 6.28 -1.26
N HIS A 42 8.46 6.63 -0.15
CA HIS A 42 8.75 7.85 0.58
C HIS A 42 10.18 7.86 1.13
N ALA A 43 10.64 6.77 1.75
CA ALA A 43 12.00 6.65 2.27
C ALA A 43 13.05 6.80 1.17
N LEU A 44 12.84 6.19 0.00
CA LEU A 44 13.72 6.31 -1.16
C LEU A 44 13.77 7.75 -1.67
N ALA A 45 12.62 8.42 -1.76
CA ALA A 45 12.55 9.83 -2.18
C ALA A 45 13.24 10.76 -1.17
N ALA A 46 13.09 10.50 0.12
CA ALA A 46 13.76 11.24 1.19
C ALA A 46 15.29 11.05 1.14
N TYR A 47 15.74 9.82 0.90
CA TYR A 47 17.16 9.51 0.70
C TYR A 47 17.73 10.28 -0.49
N GLN A 48 17.09 10.19 -1.67
CA GLN A 48 17.52 10.88 -2.88
C GLN A 48 17.61 12.39 -2.65
N LYS A 49 16.60 12.98 -1.99
CA LYS A 49 16.64 14.40 -1.62
C LYS A 49 17.85 14.69 -0.75
N SER A 50 18.12 13.87 0.27
CA SER A 50 19.27 14.07 1.16
C SER A 50 20.64 13.93 0.48
N GLU A 51 20.72 13.23 -0.66
CA GLU A 51 21.94 13.07 -1.46
C GLU A 51 22.15 14.27 -2.39
N ILE A 52 21.08 14.76 -3.04
CA ILE A 52 21.15 15.92 -3.95
C ILE A 52 21.60 17.20 -3.23
N TRP A 53 21.26 17.35 -1.95
CA TRP A 53 21.61 18.52 -1.14
C TRP A 53 22.91 18.34 -0.31
N ARG A 54 23.71 17.31 -0.59
CA ARG A 54 25.10 17.18 -0.10
C ARG A 54 26.06 17.67 -1.19
#